data_AF-A0AAU9K3F8-F1
#
_entry.id   AF-A0AAU9K3F8-F1
#
_cell.length_a   1.000
_cell.length_b   1.000
_cell.length_c   1.000
_cell.angle_alpha   90.00
_cell.angle_beta   90.00
_cell.angle_gamma   90.00
#
_symmetry.space_group_name_H-M   'P 1'
#
loop_
_entity.id
_entity.type
_entity.pdbx_description
1 polymer ?
#
loop_
_entity_poly.entity_id
_entity_poly.type
_entity_poly.pdbx_seq_one_letter_code
_entity_poly.pdbx_strand_id
1 'polypeptide(L)'
;MESDHTLERSYKINAMQVLHREISQLETQSSNAFKSLKLEKNRLEKLSSKLQLIKQQIEHYTQEIHRVSEGIKDANWKFTKEVCHDLSKIKNPNPLISNICEKFMIVLDQQDRSWKAFLRTVKHYNPLKSLMCSVNPEIFSKELIADLMPILKHQQSIQQKLHKTHKSVSVLAEWISYSVEYKIKKDTFASYKKKLPSIEKKLKSQVEIIAEINALILTLEEQIAEAKLSIEQSKLNEEDTEEHKSSFDWSWSTTKINNISSKILDEKTINFAPLHKGTASGGILRSSFLEKKKLQREFPDFNLKSEELYVENPKSFSIDKGTNLDLEGASELLGCYRSRFFCF
;
A
#
# COMPACT_ATOMS: atom_id res chain seq x y z
N MET A 1 -36.64 -52.10 41.71
CA MET A 1 -36.67 -50.63 41.82
C MET A 1 -35.27 -50.00 41.96
N GLU A 2 -34.19 -50.74 42.25
CA GLU A 2 -32.82 -50.18 42.27
C GLU A 2 -32.19 -49.98 40.87
N SER A 3 -32.72 -50.63 39.83
CA SER A 3 -32.20 -50.53 38.45
C SER A 3 -32.46 -49.18 37.77
N ASP A 4 -33.53 -48.47 38.13
CA ASP A 4 -33.88 -47.19 37.49
C ASP A 4 -32.98 -46.03 37.96
N HIS A 5 -32.60 -46.01 39.24
CA HIS A 5 -31.74 -44.96 39.79
C HIS A 5 -30.30 -45.02 39.26
N THR A 6 -29.80 -46.22 38.93
CA THR A 6 -28.46 -46.41 38.35
C THR A 6 -28.41 -45.97 36.89
N LEU A 7 -29.48 -46.24 36.14
CA LEU A 7 -29.62 -45.80 34.76
C LEU A 7 -29.75 -44.26 34.66
N GLU A 8 -30.56 -43.64 35.52
CA GLU A 8 -30.75 -42.19 35.55
C GLU A 8 -29.44 -41.45 35.91
N ARG A 9 -28.69 -41.96 36.89
CA ARG A 9 -27.37 -41.42 37.27
C ARG A 9 -26.36 -41.53 36.12
N SER A 10 -26.39 -42.63 35.36
CA SER A 10 -25.52 -42.82 34.19
C SER A 10 -25.84 -41.81 33.07
N TYR A 11 -27.12 -41.53 32.81
CA TYR A 11 -27.51 -40.52 31.82
C TYR A 11 -27.09 -39.10 32.21
N LYS A 12 -27.25 -38.72 33.49
CA LYS A 12 -26.82 -37.41 34.00
C LYS A 12 -25.31 -37.22 33.90
N ILE A 13 -24.52 -38.24 34.28
CA ILE A 13 -23.05 -38.22 34.14
C ILE A 13 -22.65 -38.05 32.67
N ASN A 14 -23.30 -38.77 31.76
CA ASN A 14 -23.01 -38.64 30.33
C ASN A 14 -23.37 -37.26 29.78
N ALA A 15 -24.51 -36.67 30.17
CA ALA A 15 -24.90 -35.32 29.77
C ALA A 15 -23.91 -34.25 30.27
N MET A 16 -23.47 -34.36 31.52
CA MET A 16 -22.45 -33.48 32.11
C MET A 16 -21.10 -33.58 31.37
N GLN A 17 -20.68 -34.79 31.01
CA GLN A 17 -19.46 -34.98 30.22
C GLN A 17 -19.56 -34.36 28.82
N VAL A 18 -20.73 -34.39 28.20
CA VAL A 18 -20.98 -33.73 26.90
C VAL A 18 -20.87 -32.22 27.04
N LEU A 19 -21.53 -31.61 28.03
CA LEU A 19 -21.46 -30.16 28.28
C LEU A 19 -20.03 -29.69 28.59
N HIS A 20 -19.26 -30.47 29.36
CA HIS A 20 -17.85 -30.15 29.62
C HIS A 20 -16.98 -30.19 28.35
N ARG A 21 -17.22 -31.14 27.43
CA ARG A 21 -16.54 -31.18 26.13
C ARG A 21 -16.92 -29.98 25.26
N GLU A 22 -18.20 -29.61 25.26
CA GLU A 22 -18.71 -28.45 24.52
C GLU A 22 -18.08 -27.14 25.00
N ILE A 23 -18.02 -26.93 26.33
CA ILE A 23 -17.33 -25.76 26.91
C ILE A 23 -15.86 -25.72 26.47
N SER A 24 -15.14 -26.84 26.56
CA SER A 24 -13.73 -26.89 26.15
C SER A 24 -13.54 -26.56 24.65
N GLN A 25 -14.48 -27.00 23.81
CA GLN A 25 -14.48 -26.67 22.39
C GLN A 25 -14.75 -25.19 22.15
N LEU A 26 -15.76 -24.61 22.81
CA LEU A 26 -16.10 -23.19 22.70
C LEU A 26 -14.96 -22.30 23.22
N GLU A 27 -14.33 -22.67 24.33
CA GLU A 27 -13.15 -21.96 24.88
C GLU A 27 -11.97 -21.99 23.89
N THR A 28 -11.77 -23.11 23.19
CA THR A 28 -10.75 -23.22 22.14
C THR A 28 -11.08 -22.33 20.94
N GLN A 29 -12.33 -22.30 20.49
CA GLN A 29 -12.79 -21.41 19.41
C GLN A 29 -12.63 -19.94 19.79
N SER A 30 -13.00 -19.57 21.02
CA SER A 30 -12.84 -18.23 21.57
C SER A 30 -11.36 -17.82 21.59
N SER A 31 -10.47 -18.68 22.10
CA SER A 31 -9.02 -18.44 22.07
C SER A 31 -8.48 -18.20 20.66
N ASN A 32 -8.96 -18.95 19.66
CA ASN A 32 -8.56 -18.76 18.27
C ASN A 32 -9.11 -17.46 17.66
N ALA A 33 -10.33 -17.07 18.01
CA ALA A 33 -10.91 -15.79 17.62
C ALA A 33 -10.11 -14.61 18.20
N PHE A 34 -9.69 -14.68 19.47
CA PHE A 34 -8.81 -13.66 20.08
C PHE A 34 -7.44 -13.55 19.39
N LYS A 35 -6.83 -14.67 19.00
CA LYS A 35 -5.57 -14.66 18.23
C LYS A 35 -5.76 -13.97 16.87
N SER A 36 -6.86 -14.29 16.18
CA SER A 36 -7.21 -13.66 14.90
C SER A 36 -7.46 -12.17 15.06
N LEU A 37 -8.20 -11.76 16.10
CA LEU A 37 -8.44 -10.36 16.43
C LEU A 37 -7.12 -9.59 16.62
N LYS A 38 -6.16 -10.16 17.36
CA LYS A 38 -4.85 -9.54 17.58
C LYS A 38 -4.09 -9.34 16.26
N LEU A 39 -4.12 -10.33 15.37
CA LEU A 39 -3.50 -10.24 14.05
C LEU A 39 -4.14 -9.12 13.20
N GLU A 40 -5.47 -9.08 13.14
CA GLU A 40 -6.20 -8.10 12.34
C GLU A 40 -6.03 -6.67 12.89
N LYS A 41 -5.98 -6.49 14.22
CA LYS A 41 -5.63 -5.21 14.85
C LYS A 41 -4.23 -4.73 14.45
N ASN A 42 -3.23 -5.62 14.45
CA ASN A 42 -1.88 -5.27 13.98
C ASN A 42 -1.84 -4.88 12.50
N ARG A 43 -2.67 -5.52 11.66
CA ARG A 43 -2.81 -5.15 10.24
C ARG A 43 -3.47 -3.79 10.07
N LEU A 44 -4.52 -3.51 10.86
CA LEU A 44 -5.19 -2.21 10.89
C LEU A 44 -4.20 -1.09 11.25
N GLU A 45 -3.38 -1.30 12.28
CA GLU A 45 -2.37 -0.33 12.71
C GLU A 45 -1.39 0.00 11.57
N LYS A 46 -0.82 -1.03 10.91
CA LYS A 46 0.07 -0.85 9.76
C LYS A 46 -0.59 -0.08 8.61
N LEU A 47 -1.86 -0.38 8.32
CA LEU A 47 -2.62 0.34 7.29
C LEU A 47 -2.88 1.80 7.69
N SER A 48 -3.17 2.06 8.96
CA SER A 48 -3.35 3.41 9.51
C SER A 48 -2.08 4.24 9.39
N SER A 49 -0.93 3.70 9.81
CA SER A 49 0.37 4.37 9.66
C SER A 49 0.68 4.69 8.20
N LYS A 50 0.40 3.75 7.29
CA LYS A 50 0.58 3.97 5.85
C LYS A 50 -0.34 5.06 5.30
N LEU A 51 -1.59 5.10 5.75
CA LEU A 51 -2.55 6.14 5.36
C LEU A 51 -2.07 7.52 5.83
N GLN A 52 -1.61 7.62 7.07
CA GLN A 52 -1.06 8.86 7.63
C GLN A 52 0.15 9.34 6.83
N LEU A 53 1.09 8.45 6.52
CA LEU A 53 2.26 8.79 5.70
C LEU A 53 1.84 9.33 4.33
N ILE A 54 0.86 8.72 3.66
CA ILE A 54 0.39 9.19 2.36
C ILE A 54 -0.27 10.56 2.47
N LYS A 55 -1.06 10.82 3.52
CA LYS A 55 -1.66 12.14 3.76
C LYS A 55 -0.58 13.21 3.93
N GLN A 56 0.45 12.93 4.74
CA GLN A 56 1.60 13.82 4.92
C GLN A 56 2.35 14.06 3.60
N GLN A 57 2.56 13.02 2.80
CA GLN A 57 3.21 13.15 1.49
C GLN A 57 2.37 14.02 0.53
N ILE A 58 1.05 13.85 0.50
CA ILE A 58 0.13 14.68 -0.30
C ILE A 58 0.24 16.15 0.12
N GLU A 59 0.25 16.43 1.42
CA GLU A 59 0.39 17.79 1.94
C GLU A 59 1.74 18.40 1.56
N HIS A 60 2.84 17.68 1.81
CA HIS A 60 4.19 18.09 1.43
C HIS A 60 4.29 18.42 -0.06
N TYR A 61 3.82 17.52 -0.94
CA TYR A 61 3.86 17.77 -2.38
C TYR A 61 2.92 18.91 -2.81
N THR A 62 1.82 19.17 -2.09
CA THR A 62 0.97 20.33 -2.36
C THR A 62 1.75 21.63 -2.17
N GLN A 63 2.47 21.76 -1.06
CA GLN A 63 3.31 22.92 -0.77
C GLN A 63 4.46 23.04 -1.77
N GLU A 64 5.13 21.93 -2.06
CA GLU A 64 6.26 21.90 -3.00
C GLU A 64 5.85 22.23 -4.44
N ILE A 65 4.67 21.81 -4.89
CA ILE A 65 4.10 22.19 -6.19
C ILE A 65 3.82 23.69 -6.23
N HIS A 66 3.22 24.24 -5.17
CA HIS A 66 2.99 25.68 -5.08
C HIS A 66 4.30 26.47 -5.12
N ARG A 67 5.29 26.09 -4.30
CA ARG A 67 6.62 26.71 -4.29
C ARG A 67 7.27 26.74 -5.67
N VAL A 68 7.23 25.61 -6.37
CA VAL A 68 7.83 25.51 -7.71
C VAL A 68 7.01 26.29 -8.74
N SER A 69 5.68 26.31 -8.62
CA SER A 69 4.81 27.14 -9.47
C SER A 69 5.15 28.63 -9.35
N GLU A 70 5.37 29.11 -8.12
CA GLU A 70 5.84 30.49 -7.90
C GLU A 70 7.25 30.68 -8.47
N GLY A 71 8.14 29.69 -8.35
CA GLY A 71 9.45 29.70 -9.02
C GLY A 71 9.37 29.87 -10.55
N ILE A 72 8.41 29.22 -11.21
CA ILE A 72 8.14 29.43 -12.65
C ILE A 72 7.70 30.86 -12.92
N LYS A 73 6.76 31.39 -12.11
CA LYS A 73 6.27 32.77 -12.25
C LYS A 73 7.38 33.79 -12.04
N ASP A 74 8.22 33.60 -11.03
CA ASP A 74 9.37 34.45 -10.73
C ASP A 74 10.40 34.42 -11.85
N ALA A 75 10.76 33.23 -12.35
CA ALA A 75 11.67 33.10 -13.48
C ALA A 75 11.09 33.75 -14.76
N ASN A 76 9.79 33.58 -14.99
CA ASN A 76 9.07 34.30 -16.02
C ASN A 76 9.17 35.81 -15.80
N TRP A 77 8.89 36.33 -14.61
CA TRP A 77 8.97 37.76 -14.31
C TRP A 77 10.38 38.34 -14.56
N LYS A 78 11.42 37.64 -14.12
CA LYS A 78 12.84 38.00 -14.38
C LYS A 78 13.20 38.01 -15.86
N PHE A 79 12.46 37.32 -16.72
CA PHE A 79 12.70 37.31 -18.16
C PHE A 79 12.19 38.61 -18.81
N THR A 80 13.07 39.61 -18.92
CA THR A 80 12.74 40.95 -19.44
C THR A 80 13.29 41.20 -20.86
N LYS A 81 13.00 42.37 -21.43
CA LYS A 81 13.55 42.80 -22.74
C LYS A 81 15.08 42.89 -22.71
N GLU A 82 15.65 43.31 -21.58
CA GLU A 82 17.09 43.43 -21.36
C GLU A 82 17.74 42.04 -21.37
N VAL A 83 17.10 41.05 -20.71
CA VAL A 83 17.52 39.64 -20.75
C VAL A 83 17.56 39.14 -22.19
N CYS A 84 16.50 39.39 -22.98
CA CYS A 84 16.48 39.04 -24.41
C CYS A 84 17.60 39.71 -25.21
N HIS A 85 17.81 41.01 -24.97
CA HIS A 85 18.84 41.79 -25.64
C HIS A 85 20.24 41.23 -25.33
N ASP A 86 20.52 40.90 -24.07
CA ASP A 86 21.80 40.34 -23.67
C ASP A 86 22.05 38.93 -24.24
N LEU A 87 21.00 38.10 -24.30
CA LEU A 87 21.07 36.81 -25.00
C LEU A 87 21.41 37.00 -26.48
N SER A 88 20.86 38.02 -27.13
CA SER A 88 21.11 38.30 -28.55
C SER A 88 22.54 38.76 -28.86
N LYS A 89 23.27 39.27 -27.86
CA LYS A 89 24.67 39.70 -28.00
C LYS A 89 25.69 38.56 -27.98
N ILE A 90 25.29 37.36 -27.54
CA ILE A 90 26.18 36.21 -27.47
C ILE A 90 26.51 35.75 -28.89
N LYS A 91 27.73 36.03 -29.36
CA LYS A 91 28.15 35.65 -30.72
C LYS A 91 28.59 34.18 -30.80
N ASN A 92 29.41 33.74 -29.84
CA ASN A 92 30.02 32.42 -29.79
C ASN A 92 29.63 31.73 -28.47
N PRO A 93 28.47 31.06 -28.41
CA PRO A 93 28.04 30.37 -27.20
C PRO A 93 28.97 29.18 -26.92
N ASN A 94 29.36 29.01 -25.65
CA ASN A 94 30.04 27.78 -25.24
C ASN A 94 29.05 26.58 -25.28
N PRO A 95 29.52 25.34 -25.15
CA PRO A 95 28.65 24.16 -25.23
C PRO A 95 27.53 24.14 -24.19
N LEU A 96 27.77 24.66 -22.97
CA LEU A 96 26.77 24.71 -21.91
C LEU A 96 25.61 25.66 -22.28
N ILE A 97 25.94 26.86 -22.77
CA ILE A 97 24.96 27.86 -23.21
C ILE A 97 24.18 27.32 -24.40
N SER A 98 24.89 26.75 -25.38
CA SER A 98 24.26 26.16 -26.57
C SER A 98 23.25 25.09 -26.19
N ASN A 99 23.64 24.16 -25.30
CA ASN A 99 22.76 23.11 -24.81
C ASN A 99 21.53 23.66 -24.09
N ILE A 100 21.69 24.66 -23.19
CA ILE A 100 20.56 25.26 -22.47
C ILE A 100 19.60 25.95 -23.43
N CYS A 101 20.12 26.71 -24.40
CA CYS A 101 19.31 27.40 -25.38
C CYS A 101 18.61 26.42 -26.34
N GLU A 102 19.27 25.34 -26.73
CA GLU A 102 18.63 24.26 -27.48
C GLU A 102 17.49 23.65 -26.68
N LYS A 103 17.73 23.23 -25.43
CA LYS A 103 16.71 22.68 -24.53
C LYS A 103 15.56 23.64 -24.26
N PHE A 104 15.84 24.95 -24.16
CA PHE A 104 14.81 25.98 -24.08
C PHE A 104 13.91 25.98 -25.31
N MET A 105 14.48 25.89 -26.52
CA MET A 105 13.71 25.81 -27.77
C MET A 105 12.88 24.52 -27.84
N ILE A 106 13.36 23.41 -27.28
CA ILE A 106 12.57 22.17 -27.17
C ILE A 106 11.34 22.38 -26.28
N VAL A 107 11.50 23.02 -25.11
CA VAL A 107 10.38 23.29 -24.20
C VAL A 107 9.31 24.18 -24.85
N LEU A 108 9.74 25.10 -25.72
CA LEU A 108 8.85 25.97 -26.50
C LEU A 108 8.26 25.28 -27.74
N ASP A 109 8.48 23.98 -27.91
CA ASP A 109 8.03 23.17 -29.05
C ASP A 109 8.47 23.75 -30.42
N GLN A 110 9.70 24.25 -30.49
CA GLN A 110 10.26 24.79 -31.72
C GLN A 110 10.96 23.69 -32.53
N GLN A 111 10.60 23.59 -33.81
CA GLN A 111 11.17 22.60 -34.74
C GLN A 111 12.66 22.84 -35.01
N ASP A 112 13.03 24.09 -35.29
CA ASP A 112 14.44 24.48 -35.49
C ASP A 112 15.05 24.92 -34.15
N ARG A 113 15.96 24.09 -33.64
CA ARG A 113 16.63 24.27 -32.34
C ARG A 113 18.04 24.83 -32.47
N SER A 114 18.43 25.22 -33.69
CA SER A 114 19.76 25.78 -33.96
C SER A 114 19.97 27.10 -33.22
N TRP A 115 21.24 27.44 -32.96
CA TRP A 115 21.61 28.73 -32.37
C TRP A 115 21.06 29.93 -33.17
N LYS A 116 21.04 29.82 -34.52
CA LYS A 116 20.49 30.86 -35.39
C LYS A 116 18.99 31.04 -35.19
N ALA A 117 18.23 29.95 -35.03
CA ALA A 117 16.80 30.01 -34.73
C ALA A 117 16.53 30.58 -33.35
N PHE A 118 17.29 30.16 -32.34
CA PHE A 118 17.24 30.75 -31.01
C PHE A 118 17.43 32.27 -31.09
N LEU A 119 18.52 32.76 -31.69
CA LEU A 119 18.79 34.20 -31.83
C LEU A 119 17.67 34.97 -32.55
N ARG A 120 17.06 34.40 -33.60
CA ARG A 120 15.89 35.00 -34.27
C ARG A 120 14.73 35.15 -33.29
N THR A 121 14.45 34.11 -32.51
CA THR A 121 13.36 34.08 -31.54
C THR A 121 13.57 35.13 -30.43
N VAL A 122 14.79 35.21 -29.87
CA VAL A 122 15.06 36.13 -28.75
C VAL A 122 15.01 37.60 -29.14
N LYS A 123 15.24 37.94 -30.42
CA LYS A 123 15.07 39.31 -30.94
C LYS A 123 13.63 39.82 -30.83
N HIS A 124 12.64 38.93 -30.76
CA HIS A 124 11.23 39.27 -30.66
C HIS A 124 10.70 38.97 -29.24
N TYR A 125 10.98 39.89 -28.30
CA TYR A 125 10.63 39.72 -26.88
C TYR A 125 9.14 39.43 -26.64
N ASN A 126 8.22 40.24 -27.18
CA ASN A 126 6.78 40.09 -26.86
C ASN A 126 6.22 38.73 -27.30
N PRO A 127 6.44 38.25 -28.56
CA PRO A 127 6.03 36.92 -28.97
C PRO A 127 6.67 35.80 -28.12
N LEU A 128 7.98 35.88 -27.88
CA LEU A 128 8.68 34.87 -27.07
C LEU A 128 8.13 34.82 -25.63
N LYS A 129 7.90 35.98 -25.02
CA LYS A 129 7.35 36.09 -23.67
C LYS A 129 5.95 35.47 -23.60
N SER A 130 5.10 35.77 -24.59
CA SER A 130 3.78 35.15 -24.69
C SER A 130 3.88 33.63 -24.80
N LEU A 131 4.82 33.12 -25.60
CA LEU A 131 5.06 31.69 -25.76
C LEU A 131 5.50 31.04 -24.43
N MET A 132 6.48 31.64 -23.73
CA MET A 132 6.91 31.16 -22.40
C MET A 132 5.77 31.11 -21.40
N CYS A 133 4.88 32.12 -21.38
CA CYS A 133 3.71 32.14 -20.50
C CYS A 133 2.64 31.10 -20.87
N SER A 134 2.59 30.69 -22.15
CA SER A 134 1.63 29.69 -22.63
C SER A 134 2.06 28.23 -22.39
N VAL A 135 3.34 28.00 -22.06
CA VAL A 135 3.84 26.66 -21.78
C VAL A 135 3.17 26.11 -20.53
N ASN A 136 2.56 24.94 -20.67
CA ASN A 136 2.01 24.17 -19.55
C ASN A 136 2.94 22.98 -19.24
N PRO A 137 3.72 23.01 -18.14
CA PRO A 137 4.61 21.90 -17.81
C PRO A 137 3.92 20.56 -17.59
N GLU A 138 2.61 20.54 -17.30
CA GLU A 138 1.87 19.29 -17.07
C GLU A 138 1.81 18.37 -18.29
N ILE A 139 1.94 18.92 -19.49
CA ILE A 139 1.85 18.15 -20.75
C ILE A 139 3.19 17.60 -21.23
N PHE A 140 4.30 17.87 -20.52
CA PHE A 140 5.61 17.38 -20.92
C PHE A 140 5.64 15.85 -20.97
N SER A 141 6.16 15.32 -22.08
CA SER A 141 6.33 13.89 -22.27
C SER A 141 7.47 13.34 -21.41
N LYS A 142 7.52 12.02 -21.23
CA LYS A 142 8.59 11.38 -20.44
C LYS A 142 9.95 11.55 -21.10
N GLU A 143 9.99 11.52 -22.43
CA GLU A 143 11.18 11.71 -23.25
C GLU A 143 11.70 13.14 -23.07
N LEU A 144 10.81 14.15 -23.15
CA LEU A 144 11.16 15.54 -22.90
C LEU A 144 11.72 15.74 -21.49
N ILE A 145 11.09 15.16 -20.47
CA ILE A 145 11.60 15.23 -19.10
C ILE A 145 13.00 14.62 -19.01
N ALA A 146 13.21 13.42 -19.56
CA ALA A 146 14.51 12.75 -19.55
C ALA A 146 15.61 13.59 -20.19
N ASP A 147 15.29 14.26 -21.31
CA ASP A 147 16.17 15.18 -22.01
C ASP A 147 16.56 16.41 -21.18
N LEU A 148 15.65 16.91 -20.34
CA LEU A 148 15.85 18.09 -19.51
C LEU A 148 16.38 17.77 -18.11
N MET A 149 16.30 16.51 -17.68
CA MET A 149 16.76 16.06 -16.36
C MET A 149 18.21 16.45 -16.02
N PRO A 150 19.19 16.42 -16.94
CA PRO A 150 20.55 16.86 -16.64
C PRO A 150 20.62 18.32 -16.15
N ILE A 151 19.78 19.21 -16.69
CA ILE A 151 19.72 20.62 -16.27
C ILE A 151 19.22 20.72 -14.82
N LEU A 152 18.17 19.96 -14.48
CA LEU A 152 17.63 19.91 -13.12
C LEU A 152 18.63 19.29 -12.12
N LYS A 153 19.20 18.13 -12.44
CA LYS A 153 20.15 17.42 -11.56
C LYS A 153 21.41 18.24 -11.27
N HIS A 154 21.88 19.02 -12.23
CA HIS A 154 23.09 19.84 -12.10
C HIS A 154 22.79 21.33 -11.91
N GLN A 155 21.56 21.69 -11.51
CA GLN A 155 21.09 23.07 -11.43
C GLN A 155 22.06 23.97 -10.63
N GLN A 156 22.50 23.55 -9.44
CA GLN A 156 23.40 24.38 -8.63
C GLN A 156 24.74 24.69 -9.33
N SER A 157 25.36 23.70 -9.97
CA SER A 157 26.61 23.88 -10.71
C SER A 157 26.41 24.75 -11.95
N ILE A 158 25.33 24.51 -12.70
CA ILE A 158 24.97 25.28 -13.88
C ILE A 158 24.73 26.75 -13.50
N GLN A 159 23.94 27.01 -12.46
CA GLN A 159 23.63 28.37 -12.00
C GLN A 159 24.89 29.10 -11.52
N GLN A 160 25.78 28.46 -10.76
CA GLN A 160 27.04 29.06 -10.34
C GLN A 160 27.94 29.47 -11.51
N LYS A 161 28.02 28.63 -12.55
CA LYS A 161 28.82 28.92 -13.76
C LYS A 161 28.19 30.05 -14.58
N LEU A 162 26.87 30.05 -14.75
CA LEU A 162 26.16 31.04 -15.55
C LEU A 162 26.04 32.39 -14.87
N HIS A 163 25.86 32.47 -13.55
CA HIS A 163 25.82 33.76 -12.84
C HIS A 163 27.09 34.59 -13.00
N LYS A 164 28.24 33.93 -13.17
CA LYS A 164 29.53 34.60 -13.40
C LYS A 164 29.74 35.03 -14.85
N THR A 165 29.14 34.33 -15.81
CA THR A 165 29.44 34.49 -17.24
C THR A 165 28.28 35.12 -18.02
N HIS A 166 27.07 34.55 -17.88
CA HIS A 166 25.87 34.96 -18.62
C HIS A 166 24.62 34.84 -17.74
N LYS A 167 24.35 35.89 -16.95
CA LYS A 167 23.17 35.97 -16.06
C LYS A 167 21.85 35.74 -16.82
N SER A 168 21.76 36.21 -18.06
CA SER A 168 20.55 36.06 -18.90
C SER A 168 20.26 34.60 -19.26
N VAL A 169 21.29 33.77 -19.45
CA VAL A 169 21.13 32.32 -19.70
C VAL A 169 20.77 31.58 -18.40
N SER A 170 21.23 32.08 -17.25
CA SER A 170 20.86 31.55 -15.93
C SER A 170 19.35 31.64 -15.68
N VAL A 171 18.68 32.73 -16.12
CA VAL A 171 17.21 32.87 -16.06
C VAL A 171 16.51 31.77 -16.88
N LEU A 172 16.99 31.48 -18.08
CA LEU A 172 16.45 30.40 -18.92
C LEU A 172 16.60 29.03 -18.24
N ALA A 173 17.79 28.77 -17.68
CA ALA A 173 18.05 27.52 -16.97
C ALA A 173 17.19 27.37 -15.70
N GLU A 174 16.97 28.45 -14.93
CA GLU A 174 16.03 28.43 -13.78
C GLU A 174 14.62 28.08 -14.23
N TRP A 175 14.14 28.73 -15.29
CA TRP A 175 12.79 28.51 -15.80
C TRP A 175 12.58 27.07 -16.29
N ILE A 176 13.55 26.50 -17.01
CA ILE A 176 13.52 25.08 -17.42
C ILE A 176 13.52 24.17 -16.19
N SER A 177 14.42 24.40 -15.24
CA SER A 177 14.50 23.60 -14.01
C SER A 177 13.17 23.58 -13.26
N TYR A 178 12.56 24.73 -13.02
CA TYR A 178 11.27 24.79 -12.32
C TYR A 178 10.14 24.12 -13.12
N SER A 179 10.13 24.26 -14.44
CA SER A 179 9.11 23.60 -15.29
C SER A 179 9.20 22.07 -15.20
N VAL A 180 10.41 21.52 -15.26
CA VAL A 180 10.63 20.07 -15.12
C VAL A 180 10.33 19.59 -13.70
N GLU A 181 10.80 20.32 -12.69
CA GLU A 181 10.55 20.01 -11.27
C GLU A 181 9.05 20.00 -10.97
N TYR A 182 8.30 20.96 -11.53
CA TYR A 182 6.85 21.05 -11.39
C TYR A 182 6.17 19.78 -11.89
N LYS A 183 6.50 19.36 -13.12
CA LYS A 183 5.93 18.17 -13.74
C LYS A 183 6.19 16.91 -12.90
N ILE A 184 7.43 16.69 -12.49
CA ILE A 184 7.82 15.52 -11.68
C ILE A 184 7.05 15.49 -10.36
N LYS A 185 6.98 16.63 -9.67
CA LYS A 185 6.24 16.75 -8.40
C LYS A 185 4.75 16.55 -8.60
N LYS A 186 4.17 17.09 -9.67
CA LYS A 186 2.74 16.95 -9.99
C LYS A 186 2.37 15.51 -10.32
N ASP A 187 3.20 14.79 -11.09
CA ASP A 187 3.01 13.38 -11.39
C ASP A 187 3.15 12.50 -10.13
N THR A 188 4.11 12.81 -9.27
CA THR A 188 4.31 12.13 -7.98
C THR A 188 3.12 12.35 -7.06
N PHE A 189 2.65 13.58 -6.94
CA PHE A 189 1.43 13.93 -6.21
C PHE A 189 0.20 13.19 -6.73
N ALA A 190 0.01 13.13 -8.05
CA ALA A 190 -1.09 12.40 -8.67
C ALA A 190 -1.03 10.90 -8.36
N SER A 191 0.17 10.30 -8.31
CA SER A 191 0.37 8.91 -7.89
C SER A 191 -0.09 8.67 -6.45
N TYR A 192 0.29 9.54 -5.50
CA TYR A 192 -0.17 9.44 -4.12
C TYR A 192 -1.68 9.64 -3.98
N LYS A 193 -2.25 10.65 -4.66
CA LYS A 193 -3.68 10.91 -4.65
C LYS A 193 -4.50 9.74 -5.21
N LYS A 194 -3.99 9.02 -6.21
CA LYS A 194 -4.59 7.78 -6.73
C LYS A 194 -4.52 6.61 -5.75
N LYS A 195 -3.43 6.50 -4.96
CA LYS A 195 -3.26 5.43 -3.96
C LYS A 195 -4.12 5.62 -2.71
N LEU A 196 -4.38 6.87 -2.32
CA LEU A 196 -5.15 7.23 -1.13
C LEU A 196 -6.49 6.49 -1.00
N PRO A 197 -7.43 6.56 -1.98
CA PRO A 197 -8.75 5.92 -1.84
C PRO A 197 -8.66 4.39 -1.75
N SER A 198 -7.67 3.79 -2.40
CA SER A 198 -7.45 2.33 -2.30
C SER A 198 -7.07 1.91 -0.88
N ILE A 199 -6.29 2.72 -0.16
CA ILE A 199 -5.88 2.42 1.21
C ILE A 199 -6.99 2.72 2.20
N GLU A 200 -7.75 3.79 1.99
CA GLU A 200 -8.96 4.08 2.79
C GLU A 200 -9.98 2.96 2.69
N LYS A 201 -10.20 2.40 1.49
CA LYS A 201 -11.08 1.24 1.30
C LYS A 201 -10.57 0.01 2.06
N LYS A 202 -9.26 -0.28 2.01
CA LYS A 202 -8.65 -1.40 2.74
C LYS A 202 -8.75 -1.21 4.26
N LEU A 203 -8.56 0.00 4.74
CA LEU A 203 -8.71 0.33 6.16
C LEU A 203 -10.16 0.09 6.61
N LYS A 204 -11.14 0.57 5.83
CA LYS A 204 -12.56 0.37 6.13
C LYS A 204 -12.92 -1.13 6.19
N SER A 205 -12.53 -1.91 5.19
CA SER A 205 -12.79 -3.36 5.21
C SER A 205 -12.10 -4.06 6.39
N GLN A 206 -10.93 -3.58 6.81
CA GLN A 206 -10.23 -4.14 7.95
C GLN A 206 -10.95 -3.86 9.27
N VAL A 207 -11.56 -2.67 9.41
CA VAL A 207 -12.41 -2.32 10.56
C VAL A 207 -13.66 -3.21 10.60
N GLU A 208 -14.28 -3.46 9.45
CA GLU A 208 -15.44 -4.36 9.34
C GLU A 208 -15.09 -5.79 9.80
N ILE A 209 -13.97 -6.35 9.33
CA ILE A 209 -13.49 -7.68 9.76
C ILE A 209 -13.25 -7.73 11.27
N ILE A 210 -12.66 -6.68 11.86
CA ILE A 210 -12.44 -6.61 13.31
C ILE A 210 -13.78 -6.59 14.06
N ALA A 211 -14.77 -5.86 13.55
CA ALA A 211 -16.11 -5.82 14.14
C ALA A 211 -16.79 -7.20 14.11
N GLU A 212 -16.69 -7.92 12.98
CA GLU A 212 -17.19 -9.29 12.84
C GLU A 212 -16.53 -10.26 13.83
N ILE A 213 -15.20 -10.20 13.98
CA ILE A 213 -14.48 -11.05 14.94
C ILE A 213 -14.87 -10.71 16.38
N ASN A 214 -15.03 -9.43 16.72
CA ASN A 214 -15.49 -9.04 18.06
C ASN A 214 -16.91 -9.54 18.33
N ALA A 215 -17.82 -9.46 17.35
CA ALA A 215 -19.18 -9.99 17.49
C ALA A 215 -19.15 -11.52 17.71
N LEU A 216 -18.32 -12.24 16.97
CA LEU A 216 -18.12 -13.69 17.17
C LEU A 216 -17.61 -14.02 18.57
N ILE A 217 -16.63 -13.26 19.09
CA ILE A 217 -16.11 -13.45 20.45
C ILE A 217 -17.23 -13.29 21.48
N LEU A 218 -18.05 -12.24 21.36
CA LEU A 218 -19.18 -12.01 22.28
C LEU A 218 -20.19 -13.17 22.25
N THR A 219 -20.54 -13.67 21.06
CA THR A 219 -21.43 -14.84 20.94
C THR A 219 -20.83 -16.10 21.56
N LEU A 220 -19.52 -16.34 21.38
CA LEU A 220 -18.84 -17.48 22.00
C LEU A 220 -18.80 -17.35 23.53
N GLU A 221 -18.56 -16.15 24.05
CA GLU A 221 -18.57 -15.88 25.49
C GLU A 221 -19.96 -16.09 26.11
N GLU A 222 -21.02 -15.66 25.41
CA GLU A 222 -22.41 -15.91 25.80
C GLU A 222 -22.74 -17.41 25.85
N GLN A 223 -22.37 -18.16 24.81
CA GLN A 223 -22.56 -19.62 24.76
C GLN A 223 -21.79 -20.35 25.87
N ILE A 224 -20.54 -19.94 26.15
CA ILE A 224 -19.74 -20.50 27.25
C ILE A 224 -20.43 -20.21 28.60
N ALA A 225 -20.96 -19.00 28.80
CA ALA A 225 -21.66 -18.63 30.02
C ALA A 225 -22.95 -19.44 30.22
N GLU A 226 -23.76 -19.60 29.17
CA GLU A 226 -24.99 -20.40 29.19
C GLU A 226 -24.72 -21.88 29.51
N ALA A 227 -23.69 -22.47 28.88
CA ALA A 227 -23.28 -23.83 29.15
C ALA A 227 -22.77 -24.02 30.60
N LYS A 228 -22.02 -23.04 31.13
CA LYS A 228 -21.55 -23.04 32.53
C LYS A 228 -22.71 -22.95 33.52
N LEU A 229 -23.68 -22.06 33.28
CA LEU A 229 -24.89 -21.94 34.10
C LEU A 229 -25.73 -23.23 34.08
N SER A 230 -25.84 -23.88 32.91
CA SER A 230 -26.55 -25.16 32.78
C SER A 230 -25.91 -26.27 33.61
N ILE A 231 -24.56 -26.31 33.65
CA ILE A 231 -23.80 -27.21 34.52
C ILE A 231 -24.04 -26.90 36.00
N GLU A 232 -24.04 -25.62 36.38
CA GLU A 232 -24.23 -25.19 37.78
C GLU A 232 -25.64 -25.51 38.29
N GLN A 233 -26.68 -25.22 37.49
CA GLN A 233 -28.06 -25.60 37.81
C GLN A 233 -28.25 -27.11 37.93
N SER A 234 -27.57 -27.89 37.08
CA SER A 234 -27.62 -29.36 37.17
C SER A 234 -27.00 -29.89 38.46
N LYS A 235 -25.98 -29.22 39.01
CA LYS A 235 -25.34 -29.58 40.29
C LYS A 235 -26.20 -29.20 41.50
N LEU A 236 -26.80 -28.01 41.50
CA LEU A 236 -27.67 -27.57 42.61
C LEU A 236 -28.89 -28.49 42.79
N ASN A 237 -29.46 -28.97 41.68
CA ASN A 237 -30.56 -29.94 41.72
C ASN A 237 -30.14 -31.33 42.26
N GLU A 238 -28.84 -31.67 42.28
CA GLU A 238 -28.35 -32.91 42.89
C GLU A 238 -28.24 -32.79 44.42
N GLU A 239 -27.82 -31.62 44.93
CA GLU A 239 -27.67 -31.34 46.38
C GLU A 239 -29.04 -31.27 47.09
N ASP A 240 -30.07 -30.68 46.45
CA ASP A 240 -31.43 -30.59 47.02
C ASP A 240 -32.16 -31.95 47.07
N THR A 241 -31.74 -32.95 46.27
CA THR A 241 -32.35 -34.29 46.28
C THR A 241 -31.81 -35.23 47.37
N GLU A 242 -30.73 -34.86 48.08
CA GLU A 242 -30.25 -35.66 49.22
C GLU A 242 -30.96 -35.30 50.54
N GLU A 243 -31.61 -34.13 50.67
CA GLU A 243 -32.29 -33.71 51.91
C GLU A 243 -33.82 -33.93 51.95
N HIS A 244 -34.51 -34.19 50.83
CA HIS A 244 -35.95 -34.45 50.84
C HIS A 244 -36.37 -35.69 50.03
N LYS A 245 -36.33 -36.86 50.69
CA LYS A 245 -37.20 -38.00 50.33
C LYS A 245 -38.65 -37.66 50.70
N SER A 246 -39.34 -36.95 49.84
CA SER A 246 -40.80 -36.86 49.88
C SER A 246 -41.34 -36.55 48.49
N SER A 247 -41.76 -37.60 47.79
CA SER A 247 -42.84 -37.62 46.80
C SER A 247 -43.05 -36.32 46.01
N PHE A 248 -42.34 -36.15 44.90
CA PHE A 248 -42.71 -35.12 43.93
C PHE A 248 -42.55 -35.63 42.50
N ASP A 249 -43.65 -35.59 41.75
CA ASP A 249 -43.80 -36.04 40.35
C ASP A 249 -42.98 -35.16 39.40
N TRP A 250 -41.91 -35.73 38.83
CA TRP A 250 -41.14 -35.11 37.74
C TRP A 250 -41.77 -35.47 36.38
N SER A 251 -42.89 -34.83 36.03
CA SER A 251 -43.49 -34.94 34.68
C SER A 251 -43.21 -33.73 33.77
N TRP A 252 -42.33 -32.81 34.14
CA TRP A 252 -42.15 -31.53 33.42
C TRP A 252 -40.83 -31.39 32.65
N SER A 253 -39.88 -32.33 32.78
CA SER A 253 -38.50 -32.14 32.30
C SER A 253 -38.19 -32.78 30.95
N THR A 254 -39.02 -33.70 30.45
CA THR A 254 -38.77 -34.39 29.17
C THR A 254 -39.34 -33.64 27.96
N THR A 255 -40.26 -32.69 28.16
CA THR A 255 -40.93 -31.99 27.05
C THR A 255 -40.13 -30.78 26.51
N LYS A 256 -39.15 -30.26 27.26
CA LYS A 256 -38.31 -29.13 26.77
C LYS A 256 -37.00 -29.56 26.10
N ILE A 257 -36.49 -30.76 26.37
CA ILE A 257 -35.24 -31.25 25.77
C ILE A 257 -35.48 -31.69 24.30
N ASN A 258 -36.66 -32.21 23.97
CA ASN A 258 -36.99 -32.61 22.59
C ASN A 258 -37.46 -31.45 21.69
N ASN A 259 -37.78 -30.28 22.25
CA ASN A 259 -38.19 -29.10 21.46
C ASN A 259 -37.03 -28.15 21.10
N ILE A 260 -35.85 -28.32 21.71
CA ILE A 260 -34.64 -27.60 21.29
C ILE A 260 -33.93 -28.37 20.16
N SER A 261 -33.98 -29.71 20.17
CA SER A 261 -33.37 -30.53 19.12
C SER A 261 -34.10 -30.47 17.77
N SER A 262 -35.41 -30.17 17.75
CA SER A 262 -36.21 -30.08 16.52
C SER A 262 -36.38 -28.67 15.95
N LYS A 263 -36.05 -27.61 16.70
CA LYS A 263 -36.01 -26.22 16.17
C LYS A 263 -34.67 -25.82 15.54
N ILE A 264 -33.66 -26.69 15.62
CA ILE A 264 -32.33 -26.46 15.04
C ILE A 264 -32.19 -27.09 13.64
N LEU A 265 -33.26 -27.68 13.07
CA LEU A 265 -33.21 -28.25 11.72
C LEU A 265 -33.69 -27.34 10.58
N ASP A 266 -34.29 -26.17 10.86
CA ASP A 266 -34.92 -25.36 9.80
C ASP A 266 -34.41 -23.92 9.60
N GLU A 267 -33.35 -23.45 10.29
CA GLU A 267 -32.73 -22.17 9.93
C GLU A 267 -31.20 -22.26 9.78
N LYS A 268 -30.80 -22.24 8.50
CA LYS A 268 -29.44 -21.99 7.95
C LYS A 268 -28.37 -23.03 8.30
N THR A 269 -28.42 -24.14 7.56
CA THR A 269 -27.21 -24.82 7.07
C THR A 269 -26.33 -23.83 6.28
N ILE A 270 -25.37 -23.20 6.94
CA ILE A 270 -24.21 -22.63 6.26
C ILE A 270 -23.22 -23.79 6.06
N ASN A 271 -23.29 -24.39 4.87
CA ASN A 271 -22.32 -25.35 4.40
C ASN A 271 -20.92 -24.73 4.41
N PHE A 272 -20.07 -25.14 5.34
CA PHE A 272 -18.64 -24.90 5.25
C PHE A 272 -18.02 -25.95 4.32
N ALA A 273 -18.01 -25.66 3.03
CA ALA A 273 -17.09 -26.33 2.11
C ALA A 273 -15.65 -25.87 2.41
N PRO A 274 -14.65 -26.77 2.38
CA PRO A 274 -13.26 -26.39 2.56
C PRO A 274 -12.81 -25.56 1.35
N LEU A 275 -12.48 -24.29 1.60
CA LEU A 275 -12.06 -23.34 0.57
C LEU A 275 -10.66 -23.70 0.07
N HIS A 276 -10.60 -24.59 -0.91
CA HIS A 276 -9.44 -24.83 -1.75
C HIS A 276 -9.17 -23.55 -2.56
N LYS A 277 -7.98 -22.96 -2.39
CA LYS A 277 -7.53 -21.87 -3.26
C LYS A 277 -7.17 -22.47 -4.62
N GLY A 278 -7.97 -22.13 -5.63
CA GLY A 278 -7.68 -22.33 -7.04
C GLY A 278 -8.11 -21.08 -7.81
N THR A 279 -7.15 -20.39 -8.39
CA THR A 279 -7.31 -19.29 -9.35
C THR A 279 -7.95 -19.78 -10.65
N ALA A 280 -8.92 -19.04 -11.22
CA ALA A 280 -8.86 -18.46 -12.56
C ALA A 280 -10.24 -18.01 -13.08
N SER A 281 -10.26 -16.75 -13.52
CA SER A 281 -10.98 -16.14 -14.63
C SER A 281 -11.86 -17.00 -15.57
N GLY A 282 -13.02 -16.44 -15.92
CA GLY A 282 -13.77 -16.66 -17.17
C GLY A 282 -15.26 -16.37 -16.93
N GLY A 283 -15.89 -15.29 -17.40
CA GLY A 283 -15.76 -14.67 -18.71
C GLY A 283 -16.68 -15.38 -19.71
N ILE A 284 -18.00 -15.20 -19.58
CA ILE A 284 -18.98 -15.69 -20.54
C ILE A 284 -18.89 -14.81 -21.79
N LEU A 285 -18.39 -15.38 -22.89
CA LEU A 285 -18.73 -14.94 -24.23
C LEU A 285 -19.33 -16.10 -25.02
N ARG A 286 -20.43 -15.78 -25.69
CA ARG A 286 -21.17 -16.56 -26.66
C ARG A 286 -20.28 -17.22 -27.71
N SER A 287 -20.77 -18.37 -28.19
CA SER A 287 -21.06 -18.73 -29.60
C SER A 287 -20.43 -20.02 -30.12
N SER A 288 -21.34 -20.82 -30.71
CA SER A 288 -21.18 -21.73 -31.86
C SER A 288 -20.15 -22.87 -31.84
N PHE A 289 -20.71 -24.09 -31.85
CA PHE A 289 -20.51 -25.14 -32.87
C PHE A 289 -19.13 -25.35 -33.54
N LEU A 290 -18.81 -26.66 -33.61
CA LEU A 290 -17.99 -27.40 -34.57
C LEU A 290 -16.54 -27.79 -34.18
N GLU A 291 -16.38 -29.12 -34.19
CA GLU A 291 -15.26 -29.92 -34.68
C GLU A 291 -13.98 -30.11 -33.87
N LYS A 292 -13.83 -31.36 -33.44
CA LYS A 292 -12.61 -32.03 -33.01
C LYS A 292 -11.55 -32.00 -34.11
N LYS A 293 -10.37 -31.45 -33.85
CA LYS A 293 -9.10 -31.85 -34.48
C LYS A 293 -7.93 -31.76 -33.50
N LYS A 294 -7.09 -32.80 -33.51
CA LYS A 294 -5.82 -32.97 -32.80
C LYS A 294 -4.86 -31.79 -33.05
N LEU A 295 -4.10 -31.39 -32.03
CA LEU A 295 -2.74 -30.86 -32.23
C LEU A 295 -1.87 -31.07 -30.98
N GLN A 296 -0.72 -31.72 -31.17
CA GLN A 296 0.38 -31.85 -30.22
C GLN A 296 1.00 -30.49 -29.91
N ARG A 297 1.49 -30.29 -28.67
CA ARG A 297 2.63 -29.42 -28.37
C ARG A 297 3.45 -29.98 -27.22
N GLU A 298 4.75 -30.02 -27.46
CA GLU A 298 5.84 -30.54 -26.64
C GLU A 298 6.11 -29.65 -25.42
N PHE A 299 6.50 -30.26 -24.30
CA PHE A 299 7.07 -29.61 -23.12
C PHE A 299 8.58 -29.90 -23.06
N PRO A 300 9.43 -28.95 -22.63
CA PRO A 300 10.87 -29.16 -22.57
C PRO A 300 11.29 -29.95 -21.32
N ASP A 301 12.10 -30.99 -21.54
CA ASP A 301 12.79 -31.79 -20.53
C ASP A 301 13.90 -30.99 -19.84
N PHE A 302 13.87 -30.93 -18.50
CA PHE A 302 15.00 -30.50 -17.68
C PHE A 302 15.70 -31.73 -17.08
N ASN A 303 16.63 -32.30 -17.84
CA ASN A 303 17.63 -33.23 -17.33
C ASN A 303 18.85 -32.43 -16.83
N LEU A 304 18.89 -32.13 -15.53
CA LEU A 304 20.10 -31.65 -14.85
C LEU A 304 20.70 -32.81 -14.06
N LYS A 305 21.83 -33.32 -14.57
CA LYS A 305 22.70 -34.26 -13.87
C LYS A 305 23.34 -33.54 -12.68
N SER A 306 23.20 -34.17 -11.52
CA SER A 306 23.90 -33.90 -10.27
C SER A 306 25.39 -34.24 -10.41
N GLU A 307 26.25 -33.24 -10.25
CA GLU A 307 27.61 -33.35 -9.68
C GLU A 307 28.28 -31.98 -9.81
N GLU A 308 28.26 -31.20 -8.72
CA GLU A 308 29.24 -30.17 -8.34
C GLU A 308 28.69 -29.47 -7.10
N LEU A 309 28.72 -30.21 -5.99
CA LEU A 309 28.46 -29.72 -4.64
C LEU A 309 29.73 -29.93 -3.82
N TYR A 310 30.27 -28.80 -3.35
CA TYR A 310 31.32 -28.62 -2.35
C TYR A 310 32.79 -28.85 -2.75
N VAL A 311 33.56 -27.75 -2.72
CA VAL A 311 34.64 -27.43 -1.77
C VAL A 311 35.71 -26.58 -2.49
N GLU A 312 35.95 -25.35 -2.03
CA GLU A 312 37.30 -24.88 -1.67
C GLU A 312 37.27 -23.56 -0.87
N ASN A 313 38.10 -23.52 0.16
CA ASN A 313 38.18 -22.53 1.23
C ASN A 313 38.93 -21.24 0.84
N PRO A 314 38.74 -20.13 1.59
CA PRO A 314 39.36 -18.83 1.31
C PRO A 314 40.75 -18.68 1.95
N LYS A 315 41.69 -18.04 1.23
CA LYS A 315 42.97 -17.57 1.78
C LYS A 315 42.80 -16.21 2.48
N SER A 316 43.38 -16.15 3.67
CA SER A 316 43.45 -15.07 4.64
C SER A 316 44.16 -13.80 4.17
N PHE A 317 43.60 -12.63 4.50
CA PHE A 317 44.35 -11.42 4.84
C PHE A 317 43.72 -10.77 6.08
N SER A 318 44.59 -10.27 6.95
CA SER A 318 44.32 -9.92 8.35
C SER A 318 44.47 -8.41 8.61
N ILE A 319 43.73 -7.93 9.63
CA ILE A 319 43.94 -6.69 10.43
C ILE A 319 43.35 -5.40 9.79
N ASP A 320 42.53 -4.53 10.41
CA ASP A 320 42.14 -4.34 11.82
C ASP A 320 40.72 -3.74 12.01
N LYS A 321 40.24 -3.96 13.23
CA LYS A 321 39.03 -3.57 13.99
C LYS A 321 38.19 -2.32 13.62
N GLY A 322 36.86 -2.49 13.73
CA GLY A 322 35.92 -1.40 14.04
C GLY A 322 34.43 -1.73 13.85
N THR A 323 33.81 -2.41 14.83
CA THR A 323 32.37 -2.35 15.25
C THR A 323 31.22 -2.38 14.22
N ASN A 324 30.40 -3.45 14.31
CA ASN A 324 28.92 -3.54 14.23
C ASN A 324 28.12 -2.49 13.43
N LEU A 325 27.38 -2.95 12.41
CA LEU A 325 25.90 -3.01 12.39
C LEU A 325 25.40 -3.41 10.98
N ASP A 326 24.74 -4.55 10.88
CA ASP A 326 23.91 -4.92 9.73
C ASP A 326 22.66 -4.01 9.71
N LEU A 327 22.49 -3.28 8.62
CA LEU A 327 21.26 -2.59 8.25
C LEU A 327 20.94 -2.91 6.79
N GLU A 328 20.09 -3.92 6.63
CA GLU A 328 19.38 -4.23 5.40
C GLU A 328 18.33 -3.13 5.15
N GLY A 329 18.59 -2.27 4.18
CA GLY A 329 17.76 -1.10 3.92
C GLY A 329 18.26 -0.23 2.77
N ALA A 330 18.44 -0.82 1.59
CA ALA A 330 18.70 -0.06 0.37
C ALA A 330 17.43 0.70 -0.07
N SER A 331 17.19 1.85 0.55
CA SER A 331 16.36 2.91 -0.02
C SER A 331 17.30 3.92 -0.68
N GLU A 332 17.27 3.94 -2.01
CA GLU A 332 17.95 4.92 -2.84
C GLU A 332 17.67 6.36 -2.34
N LEU A 333 18.72 6.98 -1.81
CA LEU A 333 18.78 8.38 -1.45
C LEU A 333 18.72 9.24 -2.71
N LEU A 334 17.52 9.67 -3.10
CA LEU A 334 17.35 10.92 -3.83
C LEU A 334 17.53 12.06 -2.82
N GLY A 335 18.74 12.64 -2.83
CA GLY A 335 19.20 13.64 -1.88
C GLY A 335 18.25 14.82 -1.70
N CYS A 336 17.90 15.06 -0.43
CA CYS A 336 17.36 16.33 0.04
C CYS A 336 18.40 17.44 -0.16
N TYR A 337 18.17 18.33 -1.12
CA TYR A 337 18.94 19.56 -1.22
C TYR A 337 18.33 20.65 -0.31
N ARG A 338 19.11 21.04 0.70
CA ARG A 338 19.06 22.28 1.49
C ARG A 338 17.96 22.46 2.54
N SER A 339 18.37 22.33 3.79
CA SER A 339 18.13 23.35 4.83
C SER A 339 19.34 23.41 5.76
N ARG A 340 20.14 24.48 5.66
CA ARG A 340 21.11 24.84 6.70
C ARG A 340 20.31 25.52 7.80
N PHE A 341 20.12 24.83 8.93
CA PHE A 341 19.74 25.51 10.17
C PHE A 341 21.01 26.07 10.80
N PHE A 342 20.99 27.38 11.07
CA PHE A 342 21.89 28.01 12.03
C PHE A 342 21.44 27.59 13.43
N CYS A 343 22.37 27.12 14.26
CA CYS A 343 22.21 27.13 15.71
C CYS A 343 22.87 28.40 16.25
N PHE A 344 22.15 29.12 17.11
CA PHE A 344 22.72 30.05 18.08
C PHE A 344 23.33 29.27 19.24
#